data_AF-A0A7V3VRZ9-F1
#
_entry.id   AF-A0A7V3VRZ9-F1
#
_cell.length_a   1.000
_cell.length_b   1.000
_cell.length_c   1.000
_cell.angle_alpha   90.00
_cell.angle_beta   90.00
_cell.angle_gamma   90.00
#
_symmetry.space_group_name_H-M   'P 1'
#
loop_
_entity.id
_entity.type
_entity.pdbx_description
1 polymer ?
#
loop_
_entity_poly.entity_id
_entity_poly.type
_entity_poly.pdbx_seq_one_letter_code
_entity_poly.pdbx_strand_id
1 'polypeptide(L)'
;MKTLTSRQREIYEFIKAFINDNGYPPTIREISDHFEFSSPSGALAHIEALQKKGFIERDHASRGIRIVTQNPFDVNFAEVIGEFYDDGKIIAISKTYNIPVPVNDNSIFAVRSLICLKIFSILKYDYIIFGNGKIGEGLVLFDRNGELFVGSFENGKLKDLRGEKVDTFDLHGVYRGILRVPEMEGLK
;
A
#
# COMPACT_ATOMS: atom_id res chain seq x y z
N MET A 1 19.37 8.94 -12.79
CA MET A 1 18.46 9.37 -11.71
C MET A 1 17.85 10.72 -12.07
N LYS A 2 16.53 10.90 -11.92
CA LYS A 2 15.89 12.20 -12.19
C LYS A 2 16.09 13.11 -10.97
N THR A 3 16.93 14.12 -11.09
CA THR A 3 17.27 15.02 -9.97
C THR A 3 16.18 16.09 -9.78
N LEU A 4 15.74 16.29 -8.54
CA LEU A 4 14.86 17.41 -8.17
C LEU A 4 15.65 18.72 -8.10
N THR A 5 15.03 19.82 -8.55
CA THR A 5 15.55 21.16 -8.23
C THR A 5 15.37 21.43 -6.72
N SER A 6 16.08 22.42 -6.18
CA SER A 6 15.95 22.77 -4.75
C SER A 6 14.50 23.05 -4.37
N ARG A 7 13.80 23.88 -5.16
CA ARG A 7 12.39 24.21 -4.91
C ARG A 7 11.46 23.00 -5.01
N GLN A 8 11.71 22.09 -5.96
CA GLN A 8 10.92 20.85 -6.07
C GLN A 8 11.17 19.92 -4.87
N ARG A 9 12.40 19.86 -4.35
CA ARG A 9 12.74 19.09 -3.16
C ARG A 9 12.06 19.65 -1.92
N GLU A 10 12.08 20.97 -1.73
CA GLU A 10 11.38 21.64 -0.63
C GLU A 10 9.88 21.30 -0.66
N ILE A 11 9.24 21.41 -1.81
CA ILE A 11 7.82 21.08 -1.99
C ILE A 11 7.56 19.59 -1.70
N TYR A 12 8.43 18.70 -2.17
CA TYR A 12 8.32 17.27 -1.92
C TYR A 12 8.41 16.93 -0.42
N GLU A 13 9.39 17.48 0.30
CA GLU A 13 9.52 17.25 1.74
C GLU A 13 8.37 17.90 2.54
N PHE A 14 7.88 19.06 2.11
CA PHE A 14 6.68 19.66 2.69
C PHE A 14 5.46 18.72 2.57
N ILE A 15 5.23 18.13 1.39
CA ILE A 15 4.12 17.19 1.19
C ILE A 15 4.27 15.97 2.11
N LYS A 16 5.50 15.42 2.24
CA LYS A 16 5.77 14.29 3.14
C LYS A 16 5.47 14.65 4.60
N ALA A 17 6.00 15.77 5.09
CA ALA A 17 5.77 16.24 6.45
C ALA A 17 4.28 16.49 6.70
N PHE A 18 3.59 17.16 5.78
CA PHE A 18 2.18 17.45 5.89
C PHE A 18 1.34 16.17 6.00
N ILE A 19 1.62 15.15 5.19
CA ILE A 19 0.95 13.85 5.28
C ILE A 19 1.22 13.17 6.62
N ASN A 20 2.48 13.17 7.07
CA ASN A 20 2.86 12.57 8.34
C ASN A 20 2.15 13.23 9.53
N ASP A 21 2.03 14.55 9.51
CA ASP A 21 1.51 15.32 10.65
C ASP A 21 -0.03 15.37 10.67
N ASN A 22 -0.69 15.30 9.52
CA ASN A 22 -2.14 15.46 9.41
C ASN A 22 -2.89 14.18 9.03
N GLY A 23 -2.20 13.15 8.54
CA GLY A 23 -2.81 11.90 8.04
C GLY A 23 -3.47 12.01 6.66
N TYR A 24 -3.38 13.16 5.98
CA TYR A 24 -3.91 13.39 4.64
C TYR A 24 -3.01 14.34 3.84
N PRO A 25 -3.00 14.27 2.50
CA PRO A 25 -2.13 15.13 1.70
C PRO A 25 -2.63 16.58 1.62
N PRO A 26 -1.72 17.55 1.43
CA PRO A 26 -2.09 18.93 1.25
C PRO A 26 -2.77 19.16 -0.11
N THR A 27 -3.56 20.22 -0.18
CA THR A 27 -4.14 20.73 -1.42
C THR A 27 -3.15 21.62 -2.17
N ILE A 28 -3.39 21.85 -3.46
CA ILE A 28 -2.58 22.81 -4.24
C ILE A 28 -2.60 24.22 -3.63
N ARG A 29 -3.71 24.62 -2.98
CA ARG A 29 -3.81 25.93 -2.30
C ARG A 29 -2.95 25.96 -1.04
N GLU A 30 -3.03 24.92 -0.19
CA GLU A 30 -2.18 24.83 1.01
C GLU A 30 -0.68 24.86 0.65
N ILE A 31 -0.29 24.21 -0.45
CA ILE A 31 1.08 24.28 -0.98
C ILE A 31 1.38 25.68 -1.51
N SER A 32 0.44 26.30 -2.24
CA SER A 32 0.58 27.67 -2.76
C SER A 32 0.84 28.67 -1.64
N ASP A 33 0.06 28.57 -0.57
CA ASP A 33 0.09 29.49 0.57
C ASP A 33 1.36 29.29 1.39
N HIS A 34 1.77 28.04 1.67
CA HIS A 34 2.99 27.73 2.40
C HIS A 34 4.26 28.25 1.71
N PHE A 35 4.29 28.19 0.38
CA PHE A 35 5.45 28.60 -0.42
C PHE A 35 5.33 30.01 -1.02
N GLU A 36 4.31 30.76 -0.60
CA GLU A 36 4.04 32.15 -1.03
C GLU A 36 4.01 32.33 -2.56
N PHE A 37 3.42 31.36 -3.27
CA PHE A 37 3.23 31.49 -4.70
C PHE A 37 2.17 32.56 -4.99
N SER A 38 2.43 33.38 -6.01
CA SER A 38 1.50 34.43 -6.47
C SER A 38 0.17 33.88 -7.00
N SER A 39 0.12 32.59 -7.35
CA SER A 39 -1.11 31.89 -7.71
C SER A 39 -0.97 30.38 -7.53
N PRO A 40 -2.09 29.63 -7.38
CA PRO A 40 -2.09 28.17 -7.31
C PRO A 40 -1.41 27.48 -8.51
N SER A 41 -1.37 28.16 -9.66
CA SER A 41 -0.71 27.67 -10.88
C SER A 41 0.79 27.49 -10.70
N GLY A 42 1.44 28.32 -9.86
CA GLY A 42 2.87 28.19 -9.55
C GLY A 42 3.18 26.89 -8.81
N ALA A 43 2.42 26.61 -7.75
CA ALA A 43 2.50 25.34 -7.03
C ALA A 43 2.18 24.15 -7.95
N LEU A 44 1.12 24.25 -8.75
CA LEU A 44 0.68 23.21 -9.69
C LEU A 44 1.81 22.79 -10.65
N ALA A 45 2.54 23.73 -11.24
CA ALA A 45 3.64 23.42 -12.16
C ALA A 45 4.76 22.59 -11.49
N HIS A 46 5.05 22.84 -10.21
CA HIS A 46 6.00 22.04 -9.46
C HIS A 46 5.47 20.64 -9.16
N ILE A 47 4.18 20.50 -8.84
CA ILE A 47 3.52 19.20 -8.64
C ILE A 47 3.53 18.36 -9.92
N GLU A 48 3.20 18.95 -11.07
CA GLU A 48 3.27 18.26 -12.36
C GLU A 48 4.71 17.82 -12.68
N ALA A 49 5.71 18.65 -12.38
CA ALA A 49 7.11 18.30 -12.55
C ALA A 49 7.55 17.15 -11.62
N LEU A 50 7.11 17.14 -10.36
CA LEU A 50 7.36 16.05 -9.42
C LEU A 50 6.72 14.74 -9.90
N GLN A 51 5.47 14.81 -10.39
CA GLN A 51 4.75 13.66 -10.94
C GLN A 51 5.44 13.11 -12.20
N LYS A 52 5.83 13.98 -13.14
CA LYS A 52 6.59 13.58 -14.34
C LYS A 52 7.95 12.95 -13.98
N LYS A 53 8.54 13.36 -12.87
CA LYS A 53 9.77 12.77 -12.34
C LYS A 53 9.52 11.48 -11.56
N GLY A 54 8.27 11.14 -11.26
CA GLY A 54 7.85 9.92 -10.58
C GLY A 54 7.94 10.00 -9.06
N PHE A 55 8.16 11.20 -8.48
CA PHE A 55 8.28 11.37 -7.03
C PHE A 55 6.92 11.38 -6.33
N ILE A 56 5.86 11.70 -7.07
CA ILE A 56 4.49 11.70 -6.57
C ILE A 56 3.56 11.16 -7.66
N GLU A 57 2.39 10.71 -7.25
CA GLU A 57 1.22 10.54 -8.10
C GLU A 57 0.14 11.53 -7.67
N ARG A 58 -0.73 11.92 -8.60
CA ARG A 58 -1.87 12.78 -8.29
C ARG A 58 -3.08 12.43 -9.12
N ASP A 59 -4.24 12.36 -8.47
CA ASP A 59 -5.54 12.35 -9.12
C ASP A 59 -6.19 13.76 -9.16
N HIS A 60 -7.38 13.86 -9.77
CA HIS A 60 -8.09 15.13 -9.92
C HIS A 60 -8.77 15.64 -8.64
N ALA A 61 -8.73 14.89 -7.54
CA ALA A 61 -9.31 15.30 -6.28
C ALA A 61 -8.47 16.39 -5.60
N SER A 62 -9.11 17.17 -4.70
CA SER A 62 -8.45 18.26 -3.99
C SER A 62 -7.27 17.78 -3.12
N ARG A 63 -7.38 16.58 -2.57
CA ARG A 63 -6.37 15.89 -1.74
C ARG A 63 -5.87 14.61 -2.42
N GLY A 64 -5.64 14.69 -3.73
CA GLY A 64 -5.28 13.56 -4.59
C GLY A 64 -3.81 13.17 -4.63
N ILE A 65 -2.93 13.85 -3.88
CA ILE A 65 -1.47 13.66 -3.99
C ILE A 65 -1.04 12.44 -3.17
N ARG A 66 -0.20 11.58 -3.77
CA ARG A 66 0.44 10.43 -3.13
C ARG A 66 1.95 10.50 -3.34
N ILE A 67 2.72 10.19 -2.30
CA ILE A 67 4.19 10.09 -2.38
C ILE A 67 4.57 8.76 -3.06
N VAL A 68 5.54 8.81 -3.97
CA VAL A 68 6.15 7.63 -4.56
C VAL A 68 7.61 7.61 -4.08
N THR A 69 7.98 6.66 -3.22
CA THR A 69 9.38 6.51 -2.83
C THR A 69 10.27 6.34 -4.04
N GLN A 70 11.39 7.03 -3.96
CA GLN A 70 12.50 6.98 -4.90
C GLN A 70 13.68 6.20 -4.31
N ASN A 71 13.58 5.79 -3.04
CA ASN A 71 14.61 5.05 -2.35
C ASN A 71 14.12 3.62 -2.09
N PRO A 72 14.73 2.58 -2.69
CA PRO A 72 14.38 1.19 -2.39
C PRO A 72 14.59 0.82 -0.91
N PHE A 73 15.21 1.69 -0.11
CA PHE A 73 15.37 1.55 1.34
C PHE A 73 14.38 2.36 2.18
N ASP A 74 13.47 3.14 1.59
CA ASP A 74 12.38 3.73 2.38
C ASP A 74 11.42 2.60 2.76
N VAL A 75 11.51 2.20 4.03
CA VAL A 75 10.66 1.15 4.59
C VAL A 75 9.39 1.78 5.15
N ASN A 76 8.25 1.37 4.59
CA ASN A 76 6.98 1.51 5.30
C ASN A 76 6.80 0.32 6.23
N PHE A 77 5.87 0.43 7.17
CA PHE A 77 5.57 -0.64 8.10
C PHE A 77 4.18 -1.18 7.80
N ALA A 78 4.09 -2.45 7.41
CA ALA A 78 2.83 -3.14 7.25
C ALA A 78 2.40 -3.72 8.60
N GLU A 79 1.16 -3.47 9.01
CA GLU A 79 0.60 -4.10 10.19
C GLU A 79 0.26 -5.55 9.88
N VAL A 80 0.85 -6.48 10.63
CA VAL A 80 0.50 -7.90 10.55
C VAL A 80 -0.80 -8.11 11.33
N ILE A 81 -1.87 -8.37 10.59
CA ILE A 81 -3.23 -8.49 11.16
C ILE A 81 -3.61 -9.92 11.51
N GLY A 82 -2.89 -10.92 10.98
CA GLY A 82 -3.21 -12.31 11.26
C GLY A 82 -2.49 -13.33 10.38
N GLU A 83 -2.96 -14.56 10.53
CA GLU A 83 -2.52 -15.75 9.80
C GLU A 83 -3.71 -16.39 9.08
N PHE A 84 -3.49 -16.99 7.91
CA PHE A 84 -4.55 -17.68 7.17
C PHE A 84 -4.14 -19.08 6.70
N TYR A 85 -5.14 -19.94 6.51
CA TYR A 85 -5.01 -21.33 6.09
C TYR A 85 -5.67 -21.58 4.71
N ASP A 86 -6.19 -22.78 4.48
CA ASP A 86 -6.71 -23.27 3.21
C ASP A 86 -8.03 -22.63 2.75
N ASP A 87 -8.86 -22.16 3.68
CA ASP A 87 -10.10 -21.43 3.37
C ASP A 87 -9.89 -19.92 3.14
N GLY A 88 -8.66 -19.43 3.33
CA GLY A 88 -8.35 -18.01 3.24
C GLY A 88 -8.81 -17.18 4.44
N LYS A 89 -9.49 -17.75 5.43
CA LYS A 89 -9.93 -17.01 6.62
C LYS A 89 -8.73 -16.54 7.42
N ILE A 90 -8.76 -15.26 7.81
CA ILE A 90 -7.72 -14.67 8.63
C ILE A 90 -8.09 -14.85 10.10
N ILE A 91 -7.21 -15.51 10.83
CA ILE A 91 -7.24 -15.60 12.28
C ILE A 91 -6.39 -14.47 12.82
N ALA A 92 -7.03 -13.54 13.54
CA ALA A 92 -6.34 -12.44 14.17
C ALA A 92 -5.33 -12.95 15.21
N ILE A 93 -4.14 -12.37 15.21
CA ILE A 93 -3.13 -12.64 16.24
C ILE A 93 -3.41 -11.80 17.48
N SER A 94 -3.03 -12.32 18.66
CA SER A 94 -3.33 -11.67 19.96
C SER A 94 -2.68 -10.29 20.13
N LYS A 95 -1.58 -10.04 19.43
CA LYS A 95 -0.90 -8.75 19.39
C LYS A 95 -0.39 -8.50 17.97
N THR A 96 -0.89 -7.46 17.32
CA THR A 96 -0.39 -7.03 16.02
C THR A 96 1.05 -6.50 16.16
N TYR A 97 1.82 -6.65 15.10
CA TYR A 97 3.16 -6.12 15.00
C TYR A 97 3.42 -5.65 13.59
N ASN A 98 4.46 -4.83 13.44
CA ASN A 98 4.76 -4.16 12.19
C ASN A 98 5.99 -4.81 11.53
N ILE A 99 5.90 -5.06 10.23
CA ILE A 99 7.05 -5.54 9.43
C ILE A 99 7.46 -4.47 8.40
N PRO A 100 8.77 -4.26 8.18
CA PRO A 100 9.23 -3.32 7.16
C PRO A 100 8.91 -3.86 5.76
N VAL A 101 8.30 -3.03 4.93
CA VAL A 101 7.94 -3.34 3.54
C VAL A 101 8.43 -2.23 2.62
N PRO A 102 9.02 -2.58 1.46
CA PRO A 102 9.53 -1.60 0.48
C PRO A 102 8.39 -1.09 -0.43
N VAL A 103 7.22 -0.81 0.14
CA VAL A 103 6.01 -0.43 -0.61
C VAL A 103 5.53 0.96 -0.17
N ASN A 104 5.29 1.84 -1.13
CA ASN A 104 4.93 3.26 -0.91
C ASN A 104 3.45 3.51 -0.64
N ASP A 105 2.75 2.52 -0.12
CA ASP A 105 1.32 2.64 0.17
C ASP A 105 1.14 2.99 1.64
N ASN A 106 0.23 3.90 1.96
CA ASN A 106 0.02 4.38 3.33
C ASN A 106 -0.90 3.46 4.14
N SER A 107 -1.61 2.55 3.48
CA SER A 107 -2.46 1.55 4.13
C SER A 107 -1.99 0.20 3.66
N ILE A 108 -1.12 -0.42 4.46
CA ILE A 108 -0.54 -1.72 4.14
C ILE A 108 -0.83 -2.68 5.28
N PHE A 109 -1.57 -3.73 4.96
CA PHE A 109 -1.77 -4.87 5.82
C PHE A 109 -0.86 -6.01 5.36
N ALA A 110 -0.33 -6.75 6.32
CA ALA A 110 0.36 -7.99 6.07
C ALA A 110 -0.42 -9.16 6.68
N VAL A 111 -0.51 -10.25 5.93
CA VAL A 111 -1.12 -11.49 6.42
C VAL A 111 -0.13 -12.62 6.18
N ARG A 112 0.15 -13.40 7.21
CA ARG A 112 1.11 -14.50 7.11
C ARG A 112 0.41 -15.76 6.61
N SER A 113 0.96 -16.35 5.54
CA SER A 113 0.44 -17.58 4.95
C SER A 113 0.89 -18.80 5.74
N LEU A 114 -0.03 -19.67 6.16
CA LEU A 114 0.33 -20.97 6.76
C LEU A 114 0.28 -22.12 5.75
N ILE A 115 0.06 -21.80 4.48
CA ILE A 115 0.01 -22.73 3.35
C ILE A 115 0.91 -22.25 2.20
N CYS A 116 1.14 -23.12 1.21
CA CYS A 116 1.77 -22.74 -0.05
C CYS A 116 0.69 -22.49 -1.11
N LEU A 117 0.71 -21.34 -1.78
CA LEU A 117 -0.13 -21.05 -2.94
C LEU A 117 0.76 -21.02 -4.19
N LYS A 118 0.90 -22.19 -4.84
CA LYS A 118 1.83 -22.36 -5.97
C LYS A 118 1.56 -21.40 -7.13
N ILE A 119 0.29 -21.15 -7.45
CA ILE A 119 -0.11 -20.24 -8.54
C ILE A 119 0.43 -18.82 -8.30
N PHE A 120 0.49 -18.40 -7.04
CA PHE A 120 0.97 -17.08 -6.62
C PHE A 120 2.44 -17.07 -6.17
N SER A 121 3.16 -18.19 -6.31
CA SER A 121 4.54 -18.36 -5.83
C SER A 121 4.74 -18.06 -4.33
N ILE A 122 3.69 -18.28 -3.53
CA ILE A 122 3.69 -18.08 -2.08
C ILE A 122 4.08 -19.39 -1.39
N LEU A 123 5.03 -19.30 -0.49
CA LEU A 123 5.47 -20.37 0.39
C LEU A 123 4.82 -20.25 1.77
N LYS A 124 4.89 -21.34 2.53
CA LYS A 124 4.52 -21.34 3.94
C LYS A 124 5.38 -20.31 4.69
N TYR A 125 4.73 -19.54 5.55
CA TYR A 125 5.25 -18.44 6.36
C TYR A 125 5.64 -17.16 5.65
N ASP A 126 5.39 -17.05 4.35
CA ASP A 126 5.47 -15.78 3.65
C ASP A 126 4.48 -14.76 4.23
N TYR A 127 4.87 -13.50 4.28
CA TYR A 127 3.96 -12.39 4.52
C TYR A 127 3.45 -11.86 3.19
N ILE A 128 2.14 -11.91 3.01
CA ILE A 128 1.45 -11.35 1.85
C ILE A 128 1.08 -9.92 2.19
N ILE A 129 1.49 -9.00 1.31
CA ILE A 129 1.31 -7.57 1.51
C ILE A 129 0.09 -7.11 0.69
N PHE A 130 -0.87 -6.50 1.36
CA PHE A 130 -2.07 -5.91 0.76
C PHE A 130 -2.06 -4.40 0.98
N GLY A 131 -2.54 -3.64 0.00
CA GLY A 131 -2.72 -2.20 0.18
C GLY A 131 -3.88 -1.63 -0.60
N ASN A 132 -4.12 -0.33 -0.44
CA ASN A 132 -5.22 0.36 -1.10
C ASN A 132 -5.00 0.43 -2.62
N GLY A 133 -5.98 -0.01 -3.39
CA GLY A 133 -5.87 0.05 -4.84
C GLY A 133 -7.15 -0.39 -5.54
N LYS A 134 -7.16 -0.24 -6.86
CA LYS A 134 -8.22 -0.81 -7.70
C LYS A 134 -8.04 -2.33 -7.74
N ILE A 135 -9.14 -3.07 -7.65
CA ILE A 135 -9.15 -4.51 -7.87
C ILE A 135 -8.57 -4.80 -9.26
N GLY A 136 -7.60 -5.72 -9.28
CA GLY A 136 -7.08 -6.35 -10.48
C GLY A 136 -7.09 -7.86 -10.31
N GLU A 137 -6.65 -8.56 -11.35
CA GLU A 137 -6.42 -10.01 -11.28
C GLU A 137 -5.37 -10.32 -10.21
N GLY A 138 -5.67 -11.28 -9.33
CA GLY A 138 -4.73 -11.74 -8.30
C GLY A 138 -5.33 -11.85 -6.91
N LEU A 139 -4.49 -11.84 -5.88
CA LEU A 139 -4.94 -11.95 -4.50
C LEU A 139 -5.56 -10.65 -4.00
N VAL A 140 -6.60 -10.78 -3.18
CA VAL A 140 -7.27 -9.67 -2.51
C VAL A 140 -7.54 -10.00 -1.05
N LEU A 141 -7.59 -8.96 -0.25
CA LEU A 141 -8.05 -8.98 1.14
C LEU A 141 -9.48 -8.43 1.14
N PHE A 142 -10.42 -9.20 1.67
CA PHE A 142 -11.82 -8.83 1.71
C PHE A 142 -12.46 -9.14 3.06
N ASP A 143 -13.46 -8.36 3.43
CA ASP A 143 -14.34 -8.63 4.55
C ASP A 143 -15.59 -9.36 4.07
N ARG A 144 -16.00 -10.38 4.82
CA ARG A 144 -17.29 -11.04 4.66
C ARG A 144 -17.92 -11.22 6.05
N ASN A 145 -18.92 -10.41 6.34
CA ASN A 145 -19.68 -10.41 7.60
C ASN A 145 -18.82 -10.07 8.85
N GLY A 146 -17.87 -9.15 8.73
CA GLY A 146 -16.99 -8.71 9.82
C GLY A 146 -15.79 -9.63 10.05
N GLU A 147 -15.59 -10.62 9.18
CA GLU A 147 -14.44 -11.51 9.19
C GLU A 147 -13.59 -11.27 7.94
N LEU A 148 -12.27 -11.18 8.12
CA LEU A 148 -11.34 -10.93 7.03
C LEU A 148 -10.86 -12.24 6.38
N PHE A 149 -10.70 -12.19 5.06
CA PHE A 149 -10.28 -13.32 4.24
C PHE A 149 -9.28 -12.88 3.17
N VAL A 150 -8.38 -13.77 2.81
CA VAL A 150 -7.61 -13.75 1.57
C VAL A 150 -8.37 -14.55 0.52
N GLY A 151 -8.53 -13.98 -0.68
CA GLY A 151 -9.15 -14.65 -1.83
C GLY A 151 -8.44 -14.34 -3.13
N SER A 152 -8.90 -14.93 -4.24
CA SER A 152 -8.43 -14.62 -5.59
C SER A 152 -9.54 -13.93 -6.39
N PHE A 153 -9.17 -12.83 -7.04
CA PHE A 153 -10.02 -12.14 -7.98
C PHE A 153 -9.58 -12.49 -9.40
N GLU A 154 -10.45 -13.16 -10.15
CA GLU A 154 -10.16 -13.64 -11.50
C GLU A 154 -11.36 -13.49 -12.42
N ASN A 155 -11.14 -12.99 -13.64
CA ASN A 155 -12.18 -12.77 -14.65
C ASN A 155 -13.37 -11.96 -14.12
N GLY A 156 -13.09 -10.94 -13.31
CA GLY A 156 -14.11 -10.08 -12.71
C GLY A 156 -14.91 -10.71 -11.58
N LYS A 157 -14.49 -11.88 -11.05
CA LYS A 157 -15.19 -12.60 -9.98
C LYS A 157 -14.25 -12.86 -8.81
N LEU A 158 -14.72 -12.61 -7.60
CA LEU A 158 -14.04 -13.02 -6.38
C LEU A 158 -14.31 -14.50 -6.09
N LYS A 159 -13.25 -15.22 -5.73
CA LYS A 159 -13.29 -16.57 -5.20
C LYS A 159 -12.51 -16.63 -3.89
N ASP A 160 -12.90 -17.53 -3.01
CA ASP A 160 -12.03 -17.91 -1.88
C ASP A 160 -10.84 -18.77 -2.37
N LEU A 161 -9.94 -19.13 -1.46
CA LEU A 161 -8.76 -19.93 -1.82
C LEU A 161 -9.08 -21.40 -2.16
N ARG A 162 -10.32 -21.85 -1.92
CA ARG A 162 -10.82 -23.16 -2.35
C ARG A 162 -11.46 -23.10 -3.75
N GLY A 163 -11.62 -21.89 -4.30
CA GLY A 163 -12.20 -21.64 -5.62
C GLY A 163 -13.71 -21.44 -5.60
N GLU A 164 -14.34 -21.35 -4.43
CA GLU A 164 -15.76 -21.07 -4.31
C GLU A 164 -16.03 -19.58 -4.54
N LYS A 165 -17.09 -19.27 -5.29
CA LYS A 165 -17.44 -17.89 -5.64
C LYS A 165 -17.94 -17.14 -4.40
N VAL A 166 -17.47 -15.90 -4.25
CA VAL A 166 -17.92 -14.99 -3.18
C VAL A 166 -18.70 -13.83 -3.82
N ASP A 167 -20.00 -13.77 -3.54
CA ASP A 167 -20.92 -12.80 -4.16
C ASP A 167 -21.09 -11.50 -3.35
N THR A 168 -20.90 -11.55 -2.04
CA THR A 168 -21.05 -10.40 -1.15
C THR A 168 -19.80 -10.25 -0.32
N PHE A 169 -19.11 -9.12 -0.48
CA PHE A 169 -17.86 -8.81 0.18
C PHE A 169 -17.62 -7.30 0.15
N ASP A 170 -16.87 -6.82 1.13
CA ASP A 170 -16.27 -5.49 1.08
C ASP A 170 -14.77 -5.65 0.81
N LEU A 171 -14.25 -4.95 -0.21
CA LEU A 171 -12.82 -4.99 -0.50
C LEU A 171 -12.06 -4.21 0.57
N HIS A 172 -11.06 -4.85 1.17
CA HIS A 172 -10.20 -4.23 2.16
C HIS A 172 -8.79 -3.93 1.62
N GLY A 173 -8.31 -4.69 0.62
CA GLY A 173 -7.02 -4.43 -0.01
C GLY A 173 -6.73 -5.32 -1.21
N VAL A 174 -5.76 -4.89 -2.02
CA VAL A 174 -5.27 -5.64 -3.20
C VAL A 174 -3.82 -6.03 -3.01
N TYR A 175 -3.43 -7.17 -3.58
CA TYR A 175 -2.07 -7.68 -3.49
C TYR A 175 -1.01 -6.68 -4.00
N ARG A 176 0.04 -6.49 -3.20
CA ARG A 176 1.19 -5.60 -3.50
C ARG A 176 2.52 -6.33 -3.58
N GLY A 177 2.62 -7.51 -2.96
CA GLY A 177 3.86 -8.28 -2.99
C GLY A 177 3.93 -9.31 -1.87
N ILE A 178 5.09 -9.95 -1.79
CA ILE A 178 5.44 -10.94 -0.78
C ILE A 178 6.70 -10.47 -0.08
N LEU A 179 6.69 -10.48 1.25
CA LEU A 179 7.91 -10.42 2.05
C LEU A 179 8.21 -11.85 2.53
N ARG A 180 9.31 -12.40 2.01
CA ARG A 180 9.84 -13.69 2.43
C ARG A 180 10.96 -13.46 3.44
N VAL A 181 10.71 -13.86 4.67
CA VAL A 181 11.73 -13.87 5.72
C VAL A 181 12.25 -15.31 5.80
N PRO A 182 13.54 -15.56 5.54
CA PRO A 182 14.12 -16.88 5.73
C PRO A 182 13.90 -17.33 7.18
N GLU A 183 13.42 -18.55 7.39
CA GLU A 183 13.45 -19.13 8.73
C GLU A 183 14.90 -19.19 9.20
N MET A 184 15.21 -18.53 10.31
CA MET A 184 16.49 -18.69 10.97
C MET A 184 16.49 -20.03 11.70
N GLU A 185 16.57 -21.13 10.97
CA GLU A 185 16.95 -22.41 11.57
C GLU A 185 18.41 -22.29 12.05
N GLY A 186 18.61 -22.16 13.37
CA GLY A 186 19.92 -22.44 13.98
C GLY A 186 20.69 -21.30 14.65
N LEU A 187 20.04 -20.24 15.14
CA LEU A 187 20.65 -19.44 16.23
C LEU A 187 20.24 -20.05 17.58
N LYS A 188 20.97 -21.10 17.97
CA LYS A 188 21.06 -21.52 19.38
C LYS A 188 22.08 -20.68 20.11
#